data_AF-A0A0R0A5Z8-F1
#
_entry.id   AF-A0A0R0A5Z8-F1
#
_cell.length_a   1.000
_cell.length_b   1.000
_cell.length_c   1.000
_cell.angle_alpha   90.00
_cell.angle_beta   90.00
_cell.angle_gamma   90.00
#
_symmetry.space_group_name_H-M   'P 1'
#
loop_
_entity.id
_entity.type
_entity.pdbx_description
1 polymer ?
#
loop_
_entity_poly.entity_id
_entity_poly.type
_entity_poly.pdbx_seq_one_letter_code
_entity_poly.pdbx_strand_id
1 'polypeptide(L)'
;MQSSSRTPEPGAIACAFIDVEGELAYWRQCHALGHLGPHAFDAYAALLKLGFDIYLGHPRAREAHLYEVLHDAYQRQVDPPPLSWDETRWLVRRAWQRMSYSS
;
A
#
# COMPACT_ATOMS: atom_id res chain seq x y z
N MET A 1 15.29 50.43 -0.94
CA MET A 1 14.49 49.77 -1.99
C MET A 1 14.14 48.37 -1.50
N GLN A 2 12.86 48.03 -1.58
CA GLN A 2 12.21 46.93 -0.87
C GLN A 2 12.48 45.55 -1.50
N SER A 3 12.62 44.56 -0.62
CA SER A 3 12.02 43.22 -0.67
C SER A 3 12.22 42.35 -1.92
N SER A 4 12.94 41.25 -1.72
CA SER A 4 12.46 39.93 -2.16
C SER A 4 12.97 38.87 -1.21
N SER A 5 12.30 38.82 -0.07
CA SER A 5 12.24 37.67 0.82
C SER A 5 11.76 36.47 0.01
N ARG A 6 12.64 35.52 -0.31
CA ARG A 6 12.17 34.14 -0.48
C ARG A 6 12.06 33.53 0.89
N THR A 7 10.92 33.81 1.53
CA THR A 7 10.35 32.92 2.52
C THR A 7 10.33 31.51 1.91
N PRO A 8 10.96 30.49 2.52
CA PRO A 8 10.61 29.13 2.17
C PRO A 8 9.15 28.98 2.60
N GLU A 9 8.25 28.88 1.63
CA GLU A 9 6.86 28.54 1.90
C GLU A 9 6.85 27.29 2.78
N PRO A 10 6.20 27.29 3.96
CA PRO A 10 5.82 26.07 4.64
C PRO A 10 4.64 25.44 3.87
N GLY A 11 4.83 25.23 2.58
CA GLY A 11 4.09 24.30 1.75
C GLY A 11 4.77 22.93 1.79
N ALA A 12 5.26 22.53 2.97
CA ALA A 12 5.29 21.13 3.31
C ALA A 12 3.82 20.70 3.37
N ILE A 13 3.23 20.40 2.21
CA ILE A 13 2.35 19.25 2.14
C ILE A 13 3.11 18.17 2.90
N ALA A 14 2.69 17.93 4.13
CA ALA A 14 3.11 16.78 4.89
C ALA A 14 2.73 15.63 3.98
N CYS A 15 3.68 15.22 3.13
CA CYS A 15 3.57 14.04 2.33
C CYS A 15 3.34 13.00 3.41
N ALA A 16 2.12 12.47 3.49
CA ALA A 16 1.77 11.42 4.41
C ALA A 16 2.68 10.27 4.00
N PHE A 17 3.86 10.24 4.59
CA PHE A 17 4.89 9.27 4.33
C PHE A 17 4.33 8.04 5.03
N ILE A 18 3.55 7.27 4.27
CA ILE A 18 3.05 6.00 4.77
C ILE A 18 4.30 5.21 5.11
N ASP A 19 4.44 4.86 6.39
CA ASP A 19 5.55 4.09 6.88
C ASP A 19 5.38 2.64 6.40
N VAL A 20 5.76 2.40 5.14
CA VAL A 20 5.62 1.10 4.48
C VAL A 20 6.38 0.03 5.27
N GLU A 21 7.51 0.39 5.89
CA GLU A 21 8.28 -0.53 6.73
C GLU A 21 7.52 -0.92 8.00
N GLY A 22 6.87 0.01 8.70
CA GLY A 22 6.03 -0.25 9.86
C GLY A 22 4.77 -1.05 9.52
N GLU A 23 4.13 -0.77 8.38
CA GLU A 23 3.04 -1.62 7.88
C GLU A 23 3.54 -3.04 7.62
N LEU A 24 4.66 -3.21 6.91
CA LEU A 24 5.23 -4.53 6.64
C LEU A 24 5.61 -5.26 7.94
N ALA A 25 6.15 -4.56 8.94
CA ALA A 25 6.45 -5.14 10.25
C ALA A 25 5.18 -5.62 10.97
N TYR A 26 4.09 -4.84 10.91
CA TYR A 26 2.79 -5.24 11.45
C TYR A 26 2.23 -6.49 10.74
N TRP A 27 2.26 -6.50 9.40
CA TRP A 27 1.80 -7.65 8.61
C TRP A 27 2.69 -8.88 8.86
N ARG A 28 4.00 -8.70 9.06
CA ARG A 28 4.92 -9.78 9.43
C ARG A 28 4.58 -10.36 10.80
N GLN A 29 4.19 -9.52 11.76
CA GLN A 29 3.70 -9.97 13.06
C GLN A 29 2.37 -10.74 12.93
N CYS A 30 1.42 -10.23 12.14
CA CYS A 30 0.18 -10.96 11.84
C CYS A 30 0.47 -12.33 11.20
N HIS A 31 1.50 -12.43 10.36
CA HIS A 31 1.91 -13.68 9.71
C HIS A 31 2.51 -14.65 10.72
N ALA A 32 3.40 -14.16 11.58
CA ALA A 32 3.99 -14.95 12.67
C ALA A 32 2.93 -15.47 13.66
N LEU A 33 1.84 -14.74 13.85
CA LEU A 33 0.68 -15.16 14.65
C LEU A 33 -0.25 -16.15 13.91
N GLY A 34 -0.02 -16.41 12.63
CA GLY A 34 -0.83 -17.33 11.82
C GLY A 34 -2.13 -16.74 11.26
N HIS A 35 -2.29 -15.41 11.25
CA HIS A 35 -3.52 -14.75 10.81
C HIS A 35 -3.66 -14.56 9.28
N LEU A 36 -2.57 -14.77 8.52
CA LEU A 36 -2.51 -14.48 7.08
C LEU A 36 -2.60 -15.71 6.17
N GLY A 37 -2.18 -16.88 6.68
CA GLY A 37 -2.18 -18.13 5.92
C GLY A 37 -0.80 -18.80 5.88
N PRO A 38 -0.68 -19.94 5.18
CA PRO A 38 0.50 -20.79 5.19
C PRO A 38 1.61 -20.34 4.23
N HIS A 39 1.36 -19.34 3.36
CA HIS A 39 2.32 -18.92 2.35
C HIS A 39 3.51 -18.18 2.98
N ALA A 40 4.61 -18.07 2.24
CA ALA A 40 5.76 -17.31 2.69
C ALA A 40 5.42 -15.82 2.83
N PHE A 41 5.94 -15.17 3.87
CA PHE A 41 5.75 -13.73 4.07
C PHE A 41 6.19 -12.90 2.86
N ASP A 42 7.20 -13.36 2.12
CA ASP A 42 7.70 -12.68 0.93
C ASP A 42 6.62 -12.49 -0.16
N ALA A 43 5.77 -13.51 -0.36
CA ALA A 43 4.64 -13.42 -1.28
C ALA A 43 3.62 -12.38 -0.82
N TYR A 44 3.28 -12.37 0.47
CA TYR A 44 2.40 -11.36 1.05
C TYR A 44 3.02 -9.95 0.97
N ALA A 45 4.32 -9.82 1.23
CA ALA A 45 5.04 -8.56 1.20
C ALA A 45 5.11 -7.96 -0.20
N ALA A 46 5.30 -8.79 -1.24
CA ALA A 46 5.25 -8.35 -2.64
C ALA A 46 3.89 -7.75 -2.99
N LEU A 47 2.79 -8.42 -2.61
CA LEU A 47 1.43 -7.95 -2.87
C LEU A 47 1.07 -6.70 -2.05
N LEU A 48 1.51 -6.63 -0.80
CA LEU A 48 1.33 -5.45 0.04
C LEU A 48 2.04 -4.24 -0.56
N LYS A 49 3.32 -4.40 -0.95
CA LYS A 49 4.10 -3.35 -1.63
C LYS A 49 3.42 -2.89 -2.92
N LEU A 50 2.92 -3.82 -3.73
CA LEU A 50 2.15 -3.49 -4.93
C LEU A 50 0.88 -2.68 -4.59
N GLY A 51 0.12 -3.12 -3.59
CA GLY A 51 -1.06 -2.40 -3.12
C GLY A 51 -0.74 -1.00 -2.57
N PHE A 52 0.40 -0.82 -1.91
CA PHE A 52 0.88 0.47 -1.43
C PHE A 52 1.31 1.38 -2.58
N ASP A 53 2.06 0.86 -3.56
CA ASP A 53 2.49 1.59 -4.74
C ASP A 53 1.28 2.15 -5.52
N ILE A 54 0.25 1.31 -5.73
CA ILE A 54 -0.99 1.72 -6.39
C ILE A 54 -1.74 2.79 -5.56
N TYR A 55 -1.82 2.61 -4.24
CA TYR A 55 -2.50 3.58 -3.36
C TYR A 55 -1.80 4.94 -3.36
N LEU A 56 -0.46 4.96 -3.31
CA LEU A 56 0.37 6.16 -3.33
C LEU A 56 0.39 6.83 -4.72
N GLY A 57 0.37 6.05 -5.79
CA GLY A 57 0.31 6.55 -7.17
C GLY A 57 -1.06 7.15 -7.53
N HIS A 58 -2.11 6.76 -6.81
CA HIS A 58 -3.48 7.15 -7.12
C HIS A 58 -4.24 7.72 -5.89
N PRO A 59 -3.77 8.82 -5.27
CA PRO A 59 -4.34 9.35 -4.02
C PRO A 59 -5.78 9.89 -4.15
N ARG A 60 -6.25 10.14 -5.37
CA ARG A 60 -7.63 10.60 -5.68
C ARG A 60 -8.49 9.53 -6.35
N ALA A 61 -7.95 8.33 -6.58
CA ALA A 61 -8.73 7.28 -7.21
C ALA A 61 -9.74 6.70 -6.23
N ARG A 62 -10.86 6.25 -6.79
CA ARG A 62 -11.87 5.49 -6.03
C ARG A 62 -11.37 4.07 -5.82
N GLU A 63 -11.83 3.44 -4.74
CA GLU A 63 -11.49 2.04 -4.40
C GLU A 63 -11.68 1.09 -5.59
N ALA A 64 -12.76 1.26 -6.36
CA ALA A 64 -13.03 0.49 -7.58
C ALA A 64 -11.89 0.57 -8.61
N HIS A 65 -11.37 1.77 -8.87
CA HIS A 65 -10.28 1.95 -9.83
C HIS A 65 -8.96 1.38 -9.30
N LEU A 66 -8.70 1.52 -8.00
CA LEU A 66 -7.53 0.90 -7.36
C LEU A 66 -7.56 -0.63 -7.50
N TYR A 67 -8.74 -1.26 -7.33
CA TYR A 67 -8.87 -2.71 -7.55
C TYR A 67 -8.66 -3.12 -9.00
N GLU A 68 -9.12 -2.33 -9.98
CA GLU A 68 -8.87 -2.63 -11.40
C GLU A 68 -7.37 -2.63 -11.70
N VAL A 69 -6.65 -1.60 -11.24
CA VAL A 69 -5.19 -1.52 -11.39
C VAL A 69 -4.49 -2.66 -10.66
N LEU A 70 -4.95 -3.01 -9.45
CA LEU A 70 -4.41 -4.13 -8.68
C LEU A 70 -4.62 -5.47 -9.37
N HIS A 71 -5.81 -5.71 -9.92
CA HIS A 71 -6.15 -6.94 -10.64
C HIS A 71 -5.26 -7.09 -11.88
N ASP A 72 -5.17 -6.04 -12.67
CA ASP A 72 -4.37 -5.98 -13.88
C ASP A 72 -2.86 -6.16 -13.59
N ALA A 73 -2.35 -5.56 -12.50
CA ALA A 73 -0.99 -5.79 -12.04
C ALA A 73 -0.76 -7.22 -11.52
N TYR A 74 -1.71 -7.78 -10.78
CA TYR A 74 -1.67 -9.16 -10.28
C TYR A 74 -1.66 -10.17 -11.43
N GLN A 75 -2.43 -9.95 -12.50
CA GLN A 75 -2.41 -10.81 -13.69
C GLN A 75 -1.10 -10.74 -14.46
N ARG A 76 -0.40 -9.60 -14.41
CA ARG A 76 0.86 -9.41 -15.13
C ARG A 76 2.11 -9.84 -14.36
N GLN A 77 2.11 -9.69 -13.04
CA GLN A 77 3.32 -9.91 -12.24
C GLN A 77 3.56 -11.37 -11.86
N VAL A 78 2.55 -12.26 -11.96
CA VAL A 78 2.64 -13.54 -11.27
C VAL A 78 2.25 -14.74 -12.12
N ASP A 79 3.28 -15.41 -12.63
CA ASP A 79 3.20 -16.77 -13.18
C ASP A 79 4.26 -17.66 -12.49
N PRO A 80 3.85 -18.66 -11.68
CA PRO A 80 2.50 -18.88 -11.12
C PRO A 80 2.21 -17.96 -9.92
N PRO A 81 0.94 -17.55 -9.71
CA PRO A 81 0.55 -16.74 -8.56
C PRO A 81 0.75 -17.49 -7.23
N PRO A 82 1.38 -16.87 -6.22
CA PRO A 82 1.64 -17.50 -4.94
C PRO A 82 0.41 -17.56 -4.04
N LEU A 83 -0.59 -16.71 -4.29
CA LEU A 83 -1.81 -16.53 -3.51
C LEU A 83 -3.00 -16.43 -4.46
N SER A 84 -4.20 -16.77 -4.01
CA SER A 84 -5.41 -16.57 -4.81
C SER A 84 -5.73 -15.07 -4.95
N TRP A 85 -6.47 -14.70 -6.01
CA TRP A 85 -6.95 -13.33 -6.17
C TRP A 85 -7.81 -12.86 -4.97
N ASP A 86 -8.64 -13.74 -4.42
CA ASP A 86 -9.48 -13.42 -3.27
C ASP A 86 -8.65 -13.09 -2.01
N GLU A 87 -7.62 -13.89 -1.73
CA GLU A 87 -6.68 -13.66 -0.62
C GLU A 87 -5.90 -12.35 -0.82
N THR A 88 -5.42 -12.11 -2.03
CA THR A 88 -4.71 -10.89 -2.42
C THR A 88 -5.59 -9.65 -2.21
N ARG A 89 -6.83 -9.71 -2.72
CA ARG A 89 -7.80 -8.63 -2.61
C ARG A 89 -8.13 -8.34 -1.15
N TRP A 90 -8.36 -9.39 -0.36
CA TRP A 90 -8.65 -9.25 1.07
C TRP A 90 -7.47 -8.59 1.80
N LEU A 91 -6.24 -9.03 1.53
CA LEU A 91 -5.02 -8.51 2.14
C LEU A 91 -4.83 -7.01 1.85
N VAL A 92 -4.83 -6.67 0.57
CA VAL A 92 -4.58 -5.30 0.12
C VAL A 92 -5.69 -4.35 0.59
N ARG A 93 -6.95 -4.80 0.54
CA ARG A 93 -8.07 -4.02 1.10
C ARG A 93 -7.87 -3.72 2.58
N ARG A 94 -7.46 -4.71 3.37
CA ARG A 94 -7.28 -4.56 4.81
C ARG A 94 -6.12 -3.61 5.13
N ALA A 95 -5.07 -3.62 4.30
CA ALA A 95 -3.99 -2.63 4.35
C ALA A 95 -4.50 -1.21 4.01
N TRP A 96 -5.27 -1.05 2.94
CA TRP A 96 -5.86 0.25 2.57
C TRP A 96 -6.80 0.81 3.65
N GLN A 97 -7.63 -0.03 4.25
CA GLN A 97 -8.50 0.38 5.36
C GLN A 97 -7.71 0.86 6.57
N ARG A 98 -6.60 0.18 6.91
CA ARG A 98 -5.72 0.59 8.01
C ARG A 98 -5.07 1.95 7.76
N MET A 99 -4.62 2.19 6.54
CA MET A 99 -4.05 3.48 6.13
C MET A 99 -5.10 4.59 6.16
N SER A 100 -6.33 4.32 5.69
CA SER A 100 -7.43 5.28 5.77
C SER A 100 -7.85 5.60 7.21
N TYR A 101 -7.69 4.68 8.15
CA TYR A 101 -8.03 4.89 9.57
C TYR A 101 -6.91 5.59 10.36
N SER A 102 -5.66 5.49 9.89
CA SER A 102 -4.50 6.13 10.52
C SER A 102 -4.32 7.61 10.10
N SER A 103 -5.30 8.19 9.41
CA SER A 103 -5.28 9.58 8.92
C SER A 103 -6.13 10.53 9.75
#